data_AF-A0A398BX26-F1
#
_entry.id   AF-A0A398BX26-F1
#
_cell.length_a   1.000
_cell.length_b   1.000
_cell.length_c   1.000
_cell.angle_alpha   90.00
_cell.angle_beta   90.00
_cell.angle_gamma   90.00
#
_symmetry.space_group_name_H-M   'P 1'
#
loop_
_entity.id
_entity.type
_entity.pdbx_description
1 polymer ?
#
loop_
_entity_poly.entity_id
_entity_poly.type
_entity_poly.pdbx_seq_one_letter_code
_entity_poly.pdbx_strand_id
1 'polypeptide(L)'
;MPKFVMDGRDEAARRESQFVFGFIEAMFFTETEPGTCIAEWHDAEAVAMRESGQWAALPGDAGYTDLHPDTLARIRADCEAWQNAHVDLLALAYDRPGYDEAQAGRDYWFTRNGHGVGFWDRKELRADDLGEKLSQACRYSELNPFFGNHVSHGDAPFVHLDI
;
A
#
# COMPACT_ATOMS: atom_id res chain seq x y z
N MET A 1 -4.68 -18.69 -9.90
CA MET A 1 -4.98 -17.51 -9.07
C MET A 1 -5.38 -16.40 -10.02
N PRO A 2 -6.57 -15.78 -9.85
CA PRO A 2 -6.94 -14.62 -10.65
C PRO A 2 -5.89 -13.51 -10.45
N LYS A 3 -5.64 -12.73 -11.51
CA LYS A 3 -4.68 -11.63 -11.47
C LYS A 3 -5.29 -10.48 -10.68
N PHE A 4 -4.59 -9.99 -9.67
CA PHE A 4 -4.96 -8.75 -8.98
C PHE A 4 -4.99 -7.57 -9.98
N VAL A 5 -6.04 -6.76 -9.88
CA VAL A 5 -6.20 -5.52 -10.64
C VAL A 5 -6.72 -4.46 -9.66
N MET A 6 -5.89 -3.46 -9.37
CA MET A 6 -6.30 -2.31 -8.57
C MET A 6 -7.16 -1.38 -9.43
N ASP A 7 -8.35 -1.00 -8.96
CA ASP A 7 -9.14 0.01 -9.67
C ASP A 7 -8.44 1.38 -9.61
N GLY A 8 -8.55 2.16 -10.69
CA GLY A 8 -7.84 3.44 -10.83
C GLY A 8 -6.31 3.32 -10.94
N ARG A 9 -5.74 2.13 -11.15
CA ARG A 9 -4.27 1.91 -11.24
C ARG A 9 -3.57 2.84 -12.22
N ASP A 10 -4.09 2.97 -13.43
CA ASP A 10 -3.48 3.80 -14.45
C ASP A 10 -3.54 5.29 -14.09
N GLU A 11 -4.54 5.69 -13.31
CA GLU A 11 -4.62 7.06 -12.78
C GLU A 11 -3.58 7.27 -11.69
N ALA A 12 -3.45 6.34 -10.74
CA ALA A 12 -2.41 6.37 -9.71
C ALA A 12 -1.01 6.48 -10.34
N ALA A 13 -0.71 5.64 -11.34
CA ALA A 13 0.58 5.64 -12.04
C ALA A 13 0.88 6.95 -12.80
N ARG A 14 -0.14 7.73 -13.17
CA ARG A 14 0.01 9.05 -13.82
C ARG A 14 0.12 10.20 -12.82
N ARG A 15 -0.55 10.10 -11.67
CA ARG A 15 -0.67 11.20 -10.71
C ARG A 15 0.38 11.16 -9.61
N GLU A 16 0.87 9.98 -9.25
CA GLU A 16 1.80 9.79 -8.14
C GLU A 16 3.24 9.61 -8.60
N SER A 17 4.18 9.86 -7.68
CA SER A 17 5.55 9.39 -7.86
C SER A 17 5.56 7.86 -7.97
N GLN A 18 6.57 7.30 -8.63
CA GLN A 18 6.65 5.84 -8.80
C GLN A 18 6.68 5.11 -7.45
N PHE A 19 7.38 5.67 -6.46
CA PHE A 19 7.41 5.15 -5.10
C PHE A 19 6.02 5.15 -4.44
N VAL A 20 5.30 6.27 -4.46
CA VAL A 20 3.94 6.36 -3.87
C VAL A 20 2.97 5.44 -4.60
N PHE A 21 3.06 5.36 -5.93
CA PHE A 21 2.28 4.42 -6.72
C PHE A 21 2.53 2.96 -6.29
N GLY A 22 3.79 2.56 -6.14
CA GLY A 22 4.17 1.22 -5.69
C GLY A 22 3.64 0.90 -4.29
N PHE A 23 3.70 1.87 -3.38
CA PHE A 23 3.13 1.74 -2.03
C PHE A 23 1.62 1.50 -2.07
N ILE A 24 0.87 2.33 -2.80
CA ILE A 24 -0.59 2.22 -2.93
C ILE A 24 -0.98 0.89 -3.60
N GLU A 25 -0.28 0.49 -4.66
CA GLU A 25 -0.54 -0.77 -5.35
C GLU A 25 -0.33 -1.98 -4.43
N ALA A 26 0.72 -1.96 -3.59
CA ALA A 26 0.99 -3.01 -2.62
C ALA A 26 -0.06 -3.06 -1.50
N MET A 27 -0.51 -1.90 -1.01
CA MET A 27 -1.58 -1.79 -0.03
C MET A 27 -2.87 -2.43 -0.55
N PHE A 28 -3.37 -2.03 -1.73
CA PHE A 28 -4.58 -2.66 -2.26
C PHE A 28 -4.35 -4.15 -2.58
N PHE A 29 -3.16 -4.56 -3.01
CA PHE A 29 -2.86 -5.97 -3.25
C PHE A 29 -3.00 -6.84 -2.00
N THR A 30 -2.62 -6.35 -0.81
CA THR A 30 -2.69 -7.14 0.42
C THR A 30 -4.01 -6.99 1.17
N GLU A 31 -4.72 -5.88 0.99
CA GLU A 31 -5.83 -5.51 1.87
C GLU A 31 -7.23 -5.65 1.25
N THR A 32 -7.35 -5.87 -0.06
CA THR A 32 -8.66 -6.06 -0.72
C THR A 32 -9.21 -7.46 -0.55
N GLU A 33 -10.51 -7.56 -0.24
CA GLU A 33 -11.29 -8.80 -0.18
C GLU A 33 -12.00 -9.04 -1.52
N PRO A 34 -11.56 -9.99 -2.36
CA PRO A 34 -12.16 -10.23 -3.67
C PRO A 34 -13.63 -10.65 -3.62
N GLY A 35 -14.13 -11.10 -2.45
CA GLY A 35 -15.48 -11.61 -2.27
C GLY A 35 -16.59 -10.57 -2.06
N THR A 36 -16.28 -9.29 -1.83
CA THR A 36 -17.29 -8.24 -1.55
C THR A 36 -16.95 -6.95 -2.28
N CYS A 37 -17.93 -6.33 -2.93
CA CYS A 37 -17.76 -5.02 -3.57
C CYS A 37 -18.19 -3.85 -2.66
N ILE A 38 -17.84 -2.62 -3.04
CA ILE A 38 -18.21 -1.38 -2.32
C ILE A 38 -19.72 -1.32 -2.09
N ALA A 39 -20.52 -1.69 -3.10
CA ALA A 39 -21.98 -1.62 -3.02
C ALA A 39 -22.58 -2.56 -1.96
N GLU A 40 -21.93 -3.71 -1.72
CA GLU A 40 -22.36 -4.74 -0.76
C GLU A 40 -21.64 -4.58 0.59
N TRP A 41 -20.68 -3.65 0.70
CA TRP A 41 -19.80 -3.56 1.86
C TRP A 41 -20.56 -3.36 3.17
N HIS A 42 -21.69 -2.64 3.14
CA HIS A 42 -22.49 -2.37 4.34
C HIS A 42 -23.70 -3.30 4.50
N ASP A 43 -23.83 -4.32 3.65
CA ASP A 43 -24.90 -5.30 3.78
C ASP A 43 -24.71 -6.15 5.04
N ALA A 44 -25.82 -6.54 5.67
CA ALA A 44 -25.81 -7.24 6.95
C ALA A 44 -24.99 -8.55 6.91
N GLU A 45 -24.98 -9.25 5.78
CA GLU A 45 -24.18 -10.45 5.57
C GLU A 45 -22.68 -10.14 5.54
N ALA A 46 -22.26 -9.14 4.75
CA ALA A 46 -20.87 -8.70 4.69
C ALA A 46 -20.36 -8.18 6.04
N VAL A 47 -21.20 -7.45 6.78
CA VAL A 47 -20.90 -7.00 8.16
C VAL A 47 -20.68 -8.20 9.09
N ALA A 48 -21.61 -9.17 9.11
CA ALA A 48 -21.50 -10.35 9.97
C ALA A 48 -20.25 -11.19 9.64
N MET A 49 -19.88 -11.28 8.36
CA MET A 49 -18.66 -11.98 7.94
C MET A 49 -17.39 -11.28 8.45
N ARG A 50 -17.30 -9.95 8.38
CA ARG A 50 -16.16 -9.20 8.93
C ARG A 50 -16.06 -9.30 10.46
N GLU A 51 -17.19 -9.23 11.16
CA GLU A 51 -17.24 -9.38 12.63
C GLU A 51 -16.81 -10.78 13.10
N SER A 52 -16.91 -11.80 12.24
CA SER A 52 -16.41 -13.14 12.51
C SER A 52 -14.87 -13.28 12.45
N GLY A 53 -14.17 -12.22 12.02
CA GLY A 53 -12.70 -12.14 12.03
C GLY A 53 -12.00 -12.86 10.89
N GLN A 54 -12.69 -13.14 9.78
CA GLN A 54 -12.17 -13.98 8.69
C GLN A 54 -11.76 -13.26 7.40
N TRP A 55 -11.80 -11.93 7.29
CA TRP A 55 -11.70 -11.23 6.00
C TRP A 55 -10.76 -10.02 5.96
N ALA A 56 -10.38 -9.63 4.73
CA ALA A 56 -9.54 -8.47 4.44
C ALA A 56 -10.25 -7.14 4.75
N ALA A 57 -9.47 -6.06 4.83
CA ALA A 57 -9.93 -4.78 5.38
C ALA A 57 -10.67 -3.87 4.37
N LEU A 58 -10.57 -4.15 3.06
CA LEU A 58 -11.10 -3.31 1.99
C LEU A 58 -12.01 -4.08 1.00
N PRO A 59 -12.99 -3.42 0.36
CA PRO A 59 -13.76 -4.01 -0.74
C PRO A 59 -12.86 -4.44 -1.91
N GLY A 60 -13.25 -5.50 -2.61
CA GLY A 60 -12.50 -6.09 -3.72
C GLY A 60 -12.40 -5.22 -4.97
N ASP A 61 -13.33 -4.28 -5.14
CA ASP A 61 -13.35 -3.28 -6.21
C ASP A 61 -12.93 -1.89 -5.74
N ALA A 62 -12.51 -1.72 -4.48
CA ALA A 62 -11.93 -0.47 -4.03
C ALA A 62 -10.54 -0.25 -4.64
N GLY A 63 -10.24 1.00 -4.97
CA GLY A 63 -8.99 1.37 -5.60
C GLY A 63 -8.53 2.79 -5.32
N TYR A 64 -7.65 3.29 -6.18
CA TYR A 64 -6.97 4.57 -5.98
C TYR A 64 -7.94 5.75 -5.83
N THR A 65 -9.06 5.75 -6.56
CA THR A 65 -10.07 6.81 -6.52
C THR A 65 -10.92 6.80 -5.27
N ASP A 66 -10.93 5.69 -4.52
CA ASP A 66 -11.66 5.56 -3.26
C ASP A 66 -10.83 6.00 -2.07
N LEU A 67 -9.52 6.26 -2.24
CA LEU A 67 -8.70 6.83 -1.18
C LEU A 67 -9.21 8.22 -0.79
N HIS A 68 -9.43 8.39 0.50
CA HIS A 68 -9.76 9.69 1.05
C HIS A 68 -8.63 10.70 0.74
N PRO A 69 -8.94 11.94 0.33
CA PRO A 69 -7.92 12.93 -0.05
C PRO A 69 -6.88 13.20 1.06
N ASP A 70 -7.32 13.27 2.31
CA ASP A 70 -6.42 13.48 3.46
C ASP A 70 -5.52 12.24 3.69
N THR A 71 -6.02 11.04 3.39
CA THR A 71 -5.24 9.80 3.44
C THR A 71 -4.17 9.81 2.36
N LEU A 72 -4.54 10.17 1.12
CA LEU A 72 -3.57 10.28 0.03
C LEU A 72 -2.48 11.31 0.34
N ALA A 73 -2.83 12.44 0.97
CA ALA A 73 -1.87 13.44 1.43
C ALA A 73 -0.91 12.88 2.50
N ARG A 74 -1.41 12.11 3.47
CA ARG A 74 -0.58 11.45 4.50
C ARG A 74 0.36 10.41 3.89
N ILE A 75 -0.13 9.58 2.97
CA ILE A 75 0.70 8.57 2.27
C ILE A 75 1.87 9.24 1.55
N ARG A 76 1.59 10.31 0.79
CA ARG A 76 2.62 11.08 0.08
C ARG A 76 3.66 11.63 1.05
N ALA A 77 3.23 12.27 2.14
CA ALA A 77 4.13 12.87 3.11
C ALA A 77 5.01 11.83 3.82
N ASP A 78 4.46 10.69 4.19
CA ASP A 78 5.19 9.59 4.82
C ASP A 78 6.22 8.96 3.86
N CYS A 79 5.81 8.67 2.62
CA CYS A 79 6.72 8.19 1.58
C CYS A 79 7.86 9.18 1.32
N GLU A 80 7.54 10.47 1.15
CA GLU A 80 8.53 11.51 0.91
C GLU A 80 9.51 11.66 2.09
N ALA A 81 8.99 11.67 3.33
CA ALA A 81 9.83 11.74 4.52
C ALA A 81 10.81 10.56 4.61
N TRP A 82 10.35 9.34 4.32
CA TRP A 82 11.20 8.16 4.33
C TRP A 82 12.22 8.15 3.18
N GLN A 83 11.81 8.53 1.96
CA GLN A 83 12.70 8.64 0.81
C GLN A 83 13.82 9.67 1.07
N ASN A 84 13.47 10.83 1.62
CA ASN A 84 14.45 11.88 1.94
C ASN A 84 15.44 11.43 3.01
N ALA A 85 14.98 10.68 4.03
CA ALA A 85 15.85 10.17 5.09
C ALA A 85 16.85 9.09 4.59
N HIS A 86 16.56 8.42 3.48
CA HIS A 86 17.33 7.28 2.98
C HIS A 86 17.79 7.42 1.53
N VAL A 87 17.94 8.68 1.06
CA VAL A 87 18.27 9.01 -0.33
C VAL A 87 19.51 8.27 -0.84
N ASP A 88 20.56 8.16 -0.01
CA ASP A 88 21.81 7.48 -0.40
C ASP A 88 21.62 5.97 -0.62
N LEU A 89 20.82 5.30 0.24
CA LEU A 89 20.53 3.88 0.08
C LEU A 89 19.64 3.62 -1.13
N LEU A 90 18.65 4.49 -1.36
CA LEU A 90 17.76 4.39 -2.52
C LEU A 90 18.51 4.64 -3.83
N ALA A 91 19.44 5.59 -3.87
CA ALA A 91 20.28 5.83 -5.03
C ALA A 91 21.10 4.58 -5.41
N LEU A 92 21.70 3.91 -4.43
CA LEU A 92 22.40 2.63 -4.64
C LEU A 92 21.46 1.52 -5.13
N ALA A 93 20.21 1.53 -4.68
CA ALA A 93 19.22 0.53 -5.08
C ALA A 93 18.75 0.74 -6.52
N TYR A 94 18.50 1.99 -6.91
CA TYR A 94 18.03 2.34 -8.25
C TYR A 94 19.11 2.17 -9.33
N ASP A 95 20.39 2.14 -8.95
CA ASP A 95 21.48 1.78 -9.86
C ASP A 95 21.51 0.27 -10.20
N ARG A 96 20.73 -0.56 -9.47
CA ARG A 96 20.68 -2.02 -9.71
C ARG A 96 19.76 -2.34 -10.90
N PRO A 97 20.26 -3.06 -11.92
CA PRO A 97 19.45 -3.43 -13.07
C PRO A 97 18.20 -4.22 -12.68
N GLY A 98 17.03 -3.75 -13.12
CA GLY A 98 15.75 -4.41 -12.86
C GLY A 98 15.10 -4.05 -11.53
N TYR A 99 15.66 -3.08 -10.79
CA TYR A 99 15.04 -2.50 -9.61
C TYR A 99 14.64 -1.04 -9.86
N ASP A 100 13.42 -0.67 -9.50
CA ASP A 100 12.86 0.66 -9.76
C ASP A 100 12.18 1.25 -8.52
N GLU A 101 11.86 2.54 -8.60
CA GLU A 101 11.19 3.28 -7.52
C GLU A 101 9.85 2.66 -7.12
N ALA A 102 9.08 2.12 -8.07
CA ALA A 102 7.80 1.49 -7.76
C ALA A 102 7.98 0.18 -7.00
N GLN A 103 9.00 -0.62 -7.32
CA GLN A 103 9.36 -1.79 -6.51
C GLN A 103 9.80 -1.37 -5.10
N ALA A 104 10.55 -0.28 -4.95
CA ALA A 104 10.92 0.23 -3.64
C ALA A 104 9.70 0.68 -2.81
N GLY A 105 8.70 1.31 -3.44
CA GLY A 105 7.44 1.64 -2.77
C GLY A 105 6.65 0.40 -2.31
N ARG A 106 6.61 -0.65 -3.14
CA ARG A 106 5.98 -1.93 -2.77
C ARG A 106 6.69 -2.60 -1.61
N ASP A 107 8.02 -2.68 -1.69
CA ASP A 107 8.84 -3.25 -0.63
C ASP A 107 8.71 -2.45 0.68
N TYR A 108 8.51 -1.13 0.57
CA TYR A 108 8.23 -0.26 1.71
C TYR A 108 6.97 -0.66 2.45
N TRP A 109 5.86 -0.81 1.73
CA TRP A 109 4.62 -1.32 2.29
C TRP A 109 4.80 -2.71 2.91
N PHE A 110 5.39 -3.65 2.15
CA PHE A 110 5.49 -5.03 2.60
C PHE A 110 6.32 -5.17 3.88
N THR A 111 7.44 -4.47 3.94
CA THR A 111 8.38 -4.59 5.06
C THR A 111 7.93 -3.84 6.29
N ARG A 112 7.32 -2.66 6.10
CA ARG A 112 6.68 -1.92 7.19
C ARG A 112 5.64 -2.76 7.93
N ASN A 113 4.84 -3.51 7.19
CA ASN A 113 3.76 -4.35 7.70
C ASN A 113 4.21 -5.77 8.06
N GLY A 114 5.49 -6.11 7.92
CA GLY A 114 5.99 -7.43 8.26
C GLY A 114 5.46 -8.56 7.39
N HIS A 115 4.99 -8.26 6.18
CA HIS A 115 4.65 -9.32 5.24
C HIS A 115 5.91 -10.12 4.94
N GLY A 116 5.84 -11.45 4.98
CA GLY A 116 6.99 -12.34 4.75
C GLY A 116 7.65 -12.23 3.37
N VAL A 117 7.08 -11.41 2.48
CA VAL A 117 7.64 -11.02 1.16
C VAL A 117 8.34 -9.66 1.17
N GLY A 118 8.27 -8.93 2.28
CA GLY A 118 8.79 -7.58 2.47
C GLY A 118 10.00 -7.55 3.39
N PHE A 119 11.15 -7.94 2.90
CA PHE A 119 12.43 -7.60 3.55
C PHE A 119 13.43 -7.14 2.50
N TRP A 120 12.94 -6.43 1.47
CA TRP A 120 13.70 -6.10 0.27
C TRP A 120 14.53 -7.31 -0.25
N ASP A 121 14.04 -8.54 -0.04
CA ASP A 121 14.75 -9.78 -0.40
C ASP A 121 14.58 -10.03 -1.90
N ARG A 122 15.26 -9.17 -2.64
CA ARG A 122 15.31 -9.18 -4.09
C ARG A 122 16.70 -9.55 -4.53
N LYS A 123 16.79 -10.38 -5.56
CA LYS A 123 18.07 -10.82 -6.12
C LYS A 123 18.94 -9.62 -6.55
N GLU A 124 18.29 -8.55 -7.02
CA GLU A 124 18.90 -7.30 -7.47
C GLU A 124 19.62 -6.55 -6.32
N LEU A 125 19.17 -6.74 -5.07
CA LEU A 125 19.63 -6.00 -3.90
C LEU A 125 20.53 -6.82 -2.96
N ARG A 126 20.90 -8.05 -3.36
CA ARG A 126 21.76 -8.94 -2.55
C ARG A 126 23.20 -8.47 -2.43
N ALA A 127 23.71 -7.78 -3.45
CA ALA A 127 25.07 -7.24 -3.40
C ALA A 127 25.17 -6.17 -2.31
N ASP A 128 26.28 -6.21 -1.56
CA ASP A 128 26.59 -5.25 -0.49
C ASP A 128 25.55 -5.19 0.64
N ASP A 129 24.78 -6.27 0.81
CA ASP A 129 23.69 -6.40 1.79
C ASP A 129 22.66 -5.25 1.70
N LEU A 130 22.43 -4.73 0.48
CA LEU A 130 21.61 -3.53 0.28
C LEU A 130 20.15 -3.75 0.67
N GLY A 131 19.58 -4.92 0.35
CA GLY A 131 18.22 -5.29 0.77
C GLY A 131 18.07 -5.33 2.29
N GLU A 132 19.07 -5.88 3.00
CA GLU A 132 19.07 -5.90 4.48
C GLU A 132 19.16 -4.49 5.07
N LYS A 133 20.02 -3.62 4.50
CA LYS A 133 20.13 -2.22 4.93
C LYS A 133 18.81 -1.45 4.74
N LEU A 134 18.12 -1.66 3.63
CA LEU A 134 16.80 -1.05 3.37
C LEU A 134 15.74 -1.60 4.33
N SER A 135 15.76 -2.90 4.62
CA SER A 135 14.89 -3.51 5.62
C SER A 135 15.09 -2.95 7.01
N GLN A 136 16.34 -2.78 7.44
CA GLN A 136 16.68 -2.19 8.74
C GLN A 136 16.34 -0.70 8.82
N ALA A 137 16.47 0.03 7.70
CA ALA A 137 16.07 1.42 7.56
C ALA A 137 14.55 1.60 7.57
N CYS A 138 13.80 0.56 7.21
CA CYS A 138 12.35 0.56 7.31
C CYS A 138 11.92 0.40 8.77
N ARG A 139 11.05 1.30 9.23
CA ARG A 139 10.44 1.16 10.55
C ARG A 139 9.36 0.09 10.47
N TYR A 140 9.45 -0.92 11.33
CA TYR A 140 8.34 -1.84 11.55
C TYR A 140 7.19 -1.08 12.23
N SER A 141 6.06 -0.97 11.52
CA SER A 141 4.88 -0.26 11.98
C SER A 141 3.70 -0.67 11.11
N GLU A 142 2.99 -1.71 11.53
CA GLU A 142 1.80 -2.18 10.82
C GLU A 142 0.79 -1.06 10.67
N LEU A 143 0.29 -0.89 9.45
CA LEU A 143 -0.76 0.04 9.10
C LEU A 143 -1.96 -0.76 8.62
N ASN A 144 -3.13 -0.39 9.12
CA ASN A 144 -4.38 -1.06 8.84
C ASN A 144 -5.29 -0.10 8.09
N PRO A 145 -5.43 -0.20 6.76
CA PRO A 145 -6.42 0.58 6.06
C PRO A 145 -7.83 0.11 6.42
N PHE A 146 -8.82 0.97 6.24
CA PHE A 146 -10.21 0.61 6.44
C PHE A 146 -11.12 1.37 5.49
N PHE A 147 -12.29 0.80 5.19
CA PHE A 147 -13.30 1.43 4.33
C PHE A 147 -14.51 1.91 5.15
N GLY A 148 -14.80 3.21 5.11
CA GLY A 148 -15.89 3.80 5.89
C GLY A 148 -16.11 5.31 5.69
N ASN A 149 -17.16 5.84 6.31
CA ASN A 149 -17.63 7.22 6.16
C ASN A 149 -16.72 8.26 6.84
N HIS A 150 -16.71 9.50 6.35
CA HIS A 150 -15.90 10.58 6.92
C HIS A 150 -16.69 11.87 7.19
N VAL A 151 -16.95 12.17 8.47
CA VAL A 151 -17.85 13.25 8.91
C VAL A 151 -17.53 14.62 8.27
N SER A 152 -16.27 14.96 8.00
CA SER A 152 -15.91 16.26 7.41
C SER A 152 -15.90 16.32 5.88
N HIS A 153 -15.90 15.18 5.19
CA HIS A 153 -15.87 15.10 3.72
C HIS A 153 -17.12 14.41 3.13
N GLY A 154 -18.13 14.20 3.98
CA GLY A 154 -19.45 13.66 3.63
C GLY A 154 -19.67 12.22 4.07
N ASP A 155 -20.89 11.73 3.91
CA ASP A 155 -21.29 10.38 4.34
C ASP A 155 -20.96 9.29 3.30
N ALA A 156 -20.18 9.60 2.25
CA ALA A 156 -19.72 8.61 1.29
C ALA A 156 -18.55 7.80 1.90
N PRO A 157 -18.52 6.46 1.74
CA PRO A 157 -17.44 5.66 2.26
C PRO A 157 -16.18 5.83 1.40
N PHE A 158 -15.04 6.01 2.05
CA PHE A 158 -13.71 6.10 1.45
C PHE A 158 -12.77 5.07 2.09
N VAL A 159 -11.65 4.80 1.42
CA VAL A 159 -10.51 4.09 1.97
C VAL A 159 -9.66 5.07 2.78
N HIS A 160 -9.38 4.70 4.02
CA HIS A 160 -8.56 5.45 4.96
C HIS A 160 -7.34 4.65 5.36
N LEU A 161 -6.30 5.35 5.80
CA LEU A 161 -5.07 4.82 6.37
C LEU A 161 -4.55 5.82 7.41
N ASP A 162 -4.26 5.32 8.60
CA ASP A 162 -3.73 6.12 9.71
C ASP A 162 -2.23 5.89 9.80
N ILE A 163 -1.44 6.94 9.52
CA ILE A 163 0.03 6.93 9.43
C ILE A 163 0.64 7.79 10.53
#